data_AF-A0A2K1JIR3-F1
#
_entry.id   AF-A0A2K1JIR3-F1
#
_cell.length_a   1.000
_cell.length_b   1.000
_cell.length_c   1.000
_cell.angle_alpha   90.00
_cell.angle_beta   90.00
_cell.angle_gamma   90.00
#
_symmetry.space_group_name_H-M   'P 1'
#
loop_
_entity.id
_entity.type
_entity.pdbx_description
1 polymer ?
#
loop_
_entity_poly.entity_id
_entity_poly.type
_entity_poly.pdbx_seq_one_letter_code
_entity_poly.pdbx_strand_id
1 'polypeptide(L)' 'MANHNVYRLNSSSSFIFFILYMDDIMLANNSHLLLDNIKNQLHSCFLLFDLGNVYHMLCLQ' A
#
# COMPACT_ATOMS: atom_id res chain seq x y z
N MET A 1 -6.93 -13.58 7.75
CA MET A 1 -7.85 -13.82 6.62
C MET A 1 -7.54 -12.76 5.59
N ALA A 2 -6.80 -13.12 4.55
CA ALA A 2 -6.54 -12.24 3.42
C ALA A 2 -7.65 -12.47 2.39
N ASN A 3 -8.43 -11.44 2.07
CA ASN A 3 -9.32 -11.47 0.91
C ASN A 3 -8.44 -11.32 -0.33
N HIS A 4 -7.73 -12.40 -0.69
CA HIS A 4 -6.80 -12.67 -1.80
C HIS A 4 -5.70 -11.64 -2.19
N ASN A 5 -5.92 -10.33 -2.08
CA ASN A 5 -5.00 -9.29 -2.55
C ASN A 5 -4.67 -8.22 -1.49
N VAL A 6 -5.17 -8.39 -0.26
CA VAL A 6 -4.90 -7.46 0.84
C VAL A 6 -3.90 -8.10 1.80
N TYR A 7 -2.72 -7.51 1.86
CA TYR A 7 -1.65 -7.89 2.77
C TYR A 7 -1.56 -6.84 3.89
N ARG A 8 -1.34 -7.32 5.11
CA ARG A 8 -1.20 -6.47 6.28
C ARG A 8 0.11 -6.80 6.95
N LEU A 9 0.95 -5.78 7.13
CA LEU A 9 2.15 -5.87 7.94
C LEU A 9 1.96 -4.99 9.18
N ASN A 10 2.04 -5.63 10.35
CA ASN A 10 1.97 -4.97 11.64
C ASN A 10 3.35 -5.03 12.30
N SER A 11 3.82 -3.87 12.74
CA SER A 11 4.88 -3.69 13.72
C SER A 11 4.26 -3.11 15.00
N SER A 12 5.00 -3.09 16.10
CA SER A 12 4.50 -2.77 17.45
C SER A 12 3.67 -1.47 17.52
N SER A 13 4.07 -0.44 16.76
CA SER A 13 3.40 0.87 16.71
C SER A 13 2.97 1.29 15.30
N SER A 14 3.35 0.52 14.28
CA SER A 14 3.17 0.89 12.89
C SER A 14 2.44 -0.21 12.13
N PHE A 15 1.49 0.16 11.29
CA PHE A 15 0.82 -0.78 10.40
C PHE A 15 0.89 -0.28 8.98
N ILE A 16 0.93 -1.22 8.04
CA ILE A 16 0.70 -0.95 6.63
C ILE A 16 -0.23 -2.01 6.05
N PHE A 17 -1.19 -1.52 5.28
CA PHE A 17 -2.01 -2.29 4.37
C PHE A 17 -1.47 -2.11 2.96
N PHE A 18 -1.30 -3.22 2.29
CA PHE A 18 -0.85 -3.33 0.92
C PHE A 18 -1.97 -4.03 0.15
N ILE A 19 -2.63 -3.27 -0.72
CA ILE A 19 -3.79 -3.72 -1.47
C ILE A 19 -3.39 -3.75 -2.94
N LEU A 20 -3.48 -4.92 -3.56
CA LEU A 20 -3.30 -5.09 -5.00
C LEU A 20 -4.66 -5.11 -5.70
N TYR A 21 -4.87 -4.18 -6.61
CA TYR A 21 -6.09 -4.13 -7.41
C TYR A 21 -5.74 -4.03 -8.90
N MET A 22 -5.82 -5.16 -9.61
CA MET A 22 -5.43 -5.26 -11.02
C MET A 22 -4.00 -4.70 -11.25
N ASP A 23 -3.88 -3.53 -11.86
CA ASP A 23 -2.62 -2.87 -12.19
C ASP A 23 -2.18 -1.84 -11.13
N ASP A 24 -3.04 -1.54 -10.16
CA ASP A 24 -2.81 -0.53 -9.13
C ASP A 24 -2.39 -1.15 -7.80
N ILE A 25 -1.48 -0.45 -7.11
CA ILE A 25 -1.04 -0.77 -5.76
C ILE A 25 -1.49 0.37 -4.84
N MET A 26 -2.24 0.03 -3.80
CA MET A 26 -2.62 0.96 -2.76
C MET A 26 -1.91 0.63 -1.45
N LEU A 27 -1.28 1.66 -0.89
CA LEU A 27 -0.59 1.60 0.38
C LEU A 27 -1.32 2.49 1.38
N ALA A 28 -1.78 1.91 2.48
CA ALA A 28 -2.36 2.67 3.59
C ALA A 28 -1.58 2.37 4.88
N ASN A 29 -1.05 3.40 5.53
CA ASN A 29 -0.22 3.22 6.71
C ASN A 29 -0.43 4.35 7.74
N ASN A 30 0.18 4.21 8.91
CA ASN A 30 0.21 5.23 9.96
C ASN A 30 1.59 5.85 10.22
N SER A 31 2.59 5.57 9.37
CA SER A 31 3.97 6.01 9.53
C SER A 31 4.59 6.38 8.18
N HIS A 32 4.83 7.68 7.97
CA HIS A 32 5.37 8.17 6.70
C HIS A 32 6.74 7.55 6.35
N LEU A 33 7.62 7.38 7.35
CA LEU A 33 8.92 6.73 7.18
C LEU A 33 8.78 5.29 6.63
N LEU A 34 7.81 4.55 7.14
CA LEU A 34 7.54 3.18 6.69
C LEU A 34 6.94 3.17 5.26
N LEU A 35 6.19 4.22 4.90
CA LEU A 35 5.65 4.39 3.54
C LEU A 35 6.78 4.56 2.54
N ASP A 36 7.68 5.48 2.83
CA ASP A 36 8.77 5.86 1.92
C ASP A 36 9.74 4.70 1.71
N ASN A 37 10.06 3.96 2.77
CA ASN A 37 10.88 2.76 2.66
C ASN A 37 10.25 1.72 1.72
N ILE A 38 8.95 1.47 1.84
CA ILE A 38 8.25 0.48 1.01
C ILE A 38 8.09 0.99 -0.42
N LYS A 39 7.76 2.27 -0.62
CA LYS A 39 7.74 2.90 -1.95
C LYS A 39 9.11 2.76 -2.63
N ASN A 40 10.20 3.08 -1.95
CA ASN A 40 11.55 2.96 -2.48
C ASN A 40 11.91 1.50 -2.84
N GLN A 41 11.55 0.54 -1.99
CA GLN A 41 11.74 -0.87 -2.29
C GLN A 41 10.95 -1.32 -3.52
N LEU A 42 9.69 -0.90 -3.64
CA LEU A 42 8.86 -1.22 -4.79
C LEU A 42 9.41 -0.60 -6.07
N HIS A 43 9.80 0.67 -6.06
CA HIS A 43 10.43 1.34 -7.20
C HIS A 43 11.77 0.72 -7.59
N SER A 44 12.48 0.07 -6.67
CA SER A 44 13.71 -0.65 -6.99
C SER A 44 13.47 -1.97 -7.73
N CYS A 45 12.31 -2.59 -7.52
CA CYS A 45 11.94 -3.89 -8.12
C CYS A 45 11.04 -3.74 -9.35
N PHE A 46 10.24 -2.67 -9.40
CA PHE A 46 9.17 -2.48 -10.37
C PHE A 46 9.17 -1.05 -10.90
N LEU A 47 8.80 -0.90 -12.17
CA LEU A 47 8.64 0.40 -12.80
C LEU A 47 7.22 0.93 -12.49
N LEU A 48 7.09 1.58 -11.34
CA LEU A 48 5.83 2.11 -10.83
C LEU A 48 5.74 3.62 -11.06
N PHE A 49 4.52 4.09 -11.30
CA PHE A 49 4.18 5.51 -11.34
C PHE A 49 3.39 5.87 -10.08
N ASP A 50 3.85 6.89 -9.33
CA ASP A 50 3.16 7.34 -8.13
C ASP A 50 1.95 8.20 -8.52
N LEU A 51 0.75 7.70 -8.22
CA LEU A 51 -0.52 8.40 -8.44
C LEU A 51 -0.86 9.41 -7.34
N GLY A 52 -0.06 9.46 -6.26
CA GLY A 52 -0.23 10.36 -5.13
C GLY A 52 -1.20 9.81 -4.06
N ASN A 53 -1.62 10.71 -3.17
CA ASN A 53 -2.46 10.34 -2.02
C ASN A 53 -3.92 10.10 -2.44
N VAL A 54 -4.47 8.98 -2.01
CA VAL A 54 -5.91 8.67 -2.16
C VAL A 54 -6.66 9.09 -0.90
N TYR A 55 -7.56 10.06 -1.03
CA TYR A 55 -8.40 10.53 0.08
C TYR A 55 -9.75 9.83 0.15
N HIS A 56 -10.29 9.44 -1.00
CA HIS A 56 -11.57 8.76 -1.11
C HIS A 56 -11.44 7.65 -2.14
N MET A 57 -11.90 6.46 -1.77
CA MET A 57 -11.98 5.31 -2.65
C MET A 57 -13.44 4.84 -2.69
N LEU A 58 -13.99 4.70 -3.88
CA LEU A 58 -15.31 4.11 -4.08
C LEU A 58 -15.13 2.61 -4.30
N CYS A 59 -15.54 1.80 -3.33
CA CYS A 59 -15.69 0.37 -3.51
C CYS A 59 -17.16 0.08 -3.83
N LEU A 60 -17.43 -0.61 -4.96
CA LEU A 60 -18.73 -1.22 -5.19
C LEU A 60 -18.83 -2.49 -4.33
N GLN A 61 -19.96 -2.62 -3.63
CA GLN A 61 -20.30 -3.78 -2.80
C GLN A 61 -21.01 -4.86 -3.63
#